data_AF-A0A538ELL4-F1
#
_entry.id   AF-A0A538ELL4-F1
#
_cell.length_a   1.000
_cell.length_b   1.000
_cell.length_c   1.000
_cell.angle_alpha   90.00
_cell.angle_beta   90.00
_cell.angle_gamma   90.00
#
_symmetry.space_group_name_H-M   'P 1'
#
loop_
_entity.id
_entity.type
_entity.pdbx_description
1 polymer ?
#
loop_
_entity_poly.entity_id
_entity_poly.type
_entity_poly.pdbx_seq_one_letter_code
_entity_poly.pdbx_strand_id
1 'polypeptide(L)'
;MRRAWRLGLGVVGAVCALTAAPAASLAAGLPPIRHVFVIVLENKAYSDTFANTSAAPYLSQTLVAQGGFIPNYWGIGHESLDNYIALASGQAPNGVTQADAPLYSEMVPGTPGADGQAMGQGSVYPTSVKTIADQLLGAGRTWKGYMEDMGTTCRHPAVGSPDNTQSARQGDQYAMRHNPFVYFHSIIDGPACIAGDVPLDRLPGDLGSAASTPNFAFVTPNLCNDGHDRTCVDGRQGGLPAADAFLRQWVPRITGSPAFKQDGLLLVIFDEAPAPPDSGTSDASACPAPCQSPAGPNTVNPGGPIAGPGGGLVGAVALSPYIRPGTITARPYNHYSLLRSVEDLFGLGHLGYAGLAGQTAFGSDLYTGTGPAVGPTPCSAGSLPVARRGVLPRGSVLFRVRVIRRRGWAPLLELRFRRAASLTVTSRSGRRSLRVGPRRARACATYRFGLRFRHGTASIRAGVGRASERRTVRF
;
A
#
# COMPACT_ATOMS: atom_id res chain seq x y z
N MET A 1 -9.99 8.00 -79.37
CA MET A 1 -10.59 8.68 -78.20
C MET A 1 -9.83 8.28 -76.94
N ARG A 2 -9.32 9.28 -76.22
CA ARG A 2 -8.91 9.36 -74.79
C ARG A 2 -8.08 8.22 -74.16
N ARG A 3 -6.81 8.55 -73.89
CA ARG A 3 -5.94 7.93 -72.86
C ARG A 3 -6.56 8.13 -71.47
N ALA A 4 -6.53 7.11 -70.61
CA ALA A 4 -6.75 7.24 -69.18
C ALA A 4 -5.63 6.53 -68.42
N TRP A 5 -4.89 7.30 -67.63
CA TRP A 5 -3.85 6.85 -66.73
C TRP A 5 -4.48 6.15 -65.52
N ARG A 6 -3.89 5.05 -65.05
CA ARG A 6 -4.12 4.53 -63.69
C ARG A 6 -2.78 4.53 -62.96
N LEU A 7 -2.63 5.52 -62.08
CA LEU A 7 -1.56 5.59 -61.08
C LEU A 7 -1.78 4.49 -60.04
N GLY A 8 -0.72 3.77 -59.71
CA GLY A 8 -0.68 2.83 -58.60
C GLY A 8 -0.53 3.54 -57.26
N LEU A 9 -1.13 2.96 -56.22
CA LEU A 9 -0.72 3.18 -54.84
C LEU A 9 -0.34 1.81 -54.25
N GLY A 10 0.94 1.64 -53.94
CA GLY A 10 1.43 0.55 -53.12
C GLY A 10 1.04 0.78 -51.66
N VAL A 11 0.38 -0.21 -51.06
CA VAL A 11 0.09 -0.24 -49.62
C VAL A 11 1.36 -0.69 -48.90
N VAL A 12 2.04 0.24 -48.24
CA VAL A 12 3.09 -0.07 -47.27
C VAL A 12 2.42 -0.37 -45.94
N GLY A 13 2.42 -1.65 -45.53
CA GLY A 13 1.93 -2.06 -44.22
C GLY A 13 2.84 -1.57 -43.11
N ALA A 14 2.35 -0.66 -42.27
CA ALA A 14 3.04 -0.23 -41.07
C ALA A 14 2.93 -1.33 -39.99
N VAL A 15 4.04 -2.02 -39.73
CA VAL A 15 4.18 -2.91 -38.58
C VAL A 15 4.29 -2.03 -37.33
N CYS A 16 3.22 -1.95 -36.55
CA CYS A 16 3.20 -1.26 -35.27
C CYS A 16 3.96 -2.11 -34.24
N ALA A 17 5.20 -1.75 -33.95
CA ALA A 17 5.96 -2.36 -32.88
C ALA A 17 5.40 -1.87 -31.53
N LEU A 18 4.72 -2.76 -30.79
CA LEU A 18 4.37 -2.53 -29.39
C LEU A 18 5.65 -2.37 -28.57
N THR A 19 6.02 -1.12 -28.27
CA THR A 19 7.05 -0.82 -27.29
C THR A 19 6.48 -1.08 -25.90
N ALA A 20 6.92 -2.16 -25.24
CA ALA A 20 6.66 -2.38 -23.83
C ALA A 20 7.18 -1.17 -23.03
N ALA A 21 6.30 -0.55 -22.24
CA ALA A 21 6.67 0.53 -21.35
C ALA A 21 7.80 0.06 -20.40
N PRO A 22 8.83 0.87 -20.14
CA PRO A 22 9.87 0.51 -19.19
C PRO A 22 9.24 0.38 -17.80
N ALA A 23 9.46 -0.76 -17.14
CA ALA A 23 9.13 -0.94 -15.74
C ALA A 23 9.80 0.19 -14.94
N ALA A 24 9.00 0.94 -14.18
CA ALA A 24 9.50 1.99 -13.31
C ALA A 24 10.59 1.40 -12.40
N SER A 25 11.80 1.97 -12.48
CA SER A 25 12.84 1.67 -11.52
C SER A 25 12.31 2.03 -10.14
N LEU A 26 12.28 1.08 -9.19
CA LEU A 26 12.07 1.38 -7.76
C LEU A 26 12.84 2.67 -7.42
N ALA A 27 12.13 3.65 -6.87
CA ALA A 27 12.76 4.89 -6.42
C ALA A 27 13.91 4.53 -5.48
N ALA A 28 15.13 4.93 -5.84
CA ALA A 28 16.31 4.59 -5.07
C ALA A 28 16.17 5.16 -3.64
N GLY A 29 16.03 4.28 -2.63
CA GLY A 29 16.03 4.68 -1.22
C GLY A 29 14.79 4.33 -0.40
N LEU A 30 13.71 3.80 -0.99
CA LEU A 30 12.55 3.36 -0.21
C LEU A 30 12.80 2.04 0.54
N PRO A 31 12.17 1.85 1.71
CA PRO A 31 12.24 0.57 2.42
C PRO A 31 11.58 -0.55 1.59
N PRO A 32 12.06 -1.80 1.69
CA PRO A 32 11.53 -2.92 0.91
C PRO A 32 10.22 -3.47 1.50
N ILE A 33 9.24 -2.60 1.74
CA ILE A 33 7.90 -2.96 2.20
C ILE A 33 7.21 -3.80 1.11
N ARG A 34 6.52 -4.86 1.52
CA ARG A 34 5.82 -5.78 0.59
C ARG A 34 4.35 -5.99 0.94
N HIS A 35 3.92 -5.55 2.11
CA HIS A 35 2.55 -5.64 2.60
C HIS A 35 2.14 -4.30 3.17
N VAL A 36 1.17 -3.65 2.55
CA VAL A 36 0.59 -2.38 3.02
C VAL A 36 -0.82 -2.66 3.51
N PHE A 37 -1.12 -2.20 4.71
CA PHE A 37 -2.44 -2.21 5.32
C PHE A 37 -2.88 -0.76 5.49
N VAL A 38 -4.13 -0.48 5.13
CA VAL A 38 -4.76 0.83 5.35
C VAL A 38 -6.06 0.57 6.09
N ILE A 39 -6.17 1.12 7.30
CA ILE A 39 -7.44 1.23 8.03
C ILE A 39 -7.93 2.66 7.86
N VAL A 40 -9.14 2.82 7.33
CA VAL A 40 -9.80 4.13 7.20
C VAL A 40 -10.92 4.22 8.23
N LEU A 41 -10.91 5.31 9.00
CA LEU A 41 -11.91 5.70 9.98
C LEU A 41 -12.65 6.94 9.47
N GLU A 42 -13.74 7.34 10.12
CA GLU A 42 -14.71 8.25 9.51
C GLU A 42 -14.91 9.59 10.27
N ASN A 43 -14.95 10.66 9.48
CA ASN A 43 -15.30 12.06 9.78
C ASN A 43 -14.91 12.54 11.18
N LYS A 44 -13.60 12.71 11.39
CA LYS A 44 -13.04 13.29 12.62
C LYS A 44 -11.87 14.21 12.32
N ALA A 45 -11.96 15.44 12.83
CA ALA A 45 -10.88 16.41 12.74
C ALA A 45 -9.71 15.97 13.62
N TYR A 46 -8.52 16.43 13.26
CA TYR A 46 -7.30 16.28 14.06
C TYR A 46 -7.51 16.63 15.55
N SER A 47 -8.30 17.68 15.82
CA SER A 47 -8.60 18.15 17.17
C SER A 47 -9.41 17.16 18.01
N ASP A 48 -10.16 16.25 17.38
CA ASP A 48 -10.90 15.20 18.08
C ASP A 48 -10.07 13.93 18.22
N THR A 49 -9.29 13.60 17.19
CA THR A 49 -8.58 12.32 17.06
C THR A 49 -7.27 12.30 17.81
N PHE A 50 -6.43 13.34 17.69
CA PHE A 50 -5.05 13.36 18.18
C PHE A 50 -4.78 14.43 19.24
N ALA A 51 -5.79 15.19 19.67
CA ALA A 51 -5.65 16.03 20.86
C ALA A 51 -5.43 15.19 22.13
N ASN A 52 -4.80 15.79 23.15
CA ASN A 52 -4.57 15.13 24.45
C ASN A 52 -5.87 14.67 25.14
N THR A 53 -7.01 15.27 24.77
CA THR A 53 -8.35 14.96 25.28
C THR A 53 -9.12 13.96 24.41
N SER A 54 -8.48 13.37 23.39
CA SER A 54 -9.11 12.41 22.49
C SER A 54 -9.75 11.25 23.24
N ALA A 55 -10.97 10.88 22.83
CA ALA A 55 -11.68 9.71 23.34
C ALA A 55 -11.13 8.38 22.79
N ALA A 56 -10.09 8.43 21.94
CA ALA A 56 -9.38 7.28 21.40
C ALA A 56 -7.90 7.26 21.85
N PRO A 57 -7.59 6.92 23.12
CA PRO A 57 -6.22 6.96 23.65
C PRO A 57 -5.30 5.85 23.10
N TYR A 58 -5.83 4.73 22.59
CA TYR A 58 -4.99 3.78 21.87
C TYR A 58 -4.47 4.41 20.58
N LEU A 59 -5.36 5.01 19.79
CA LEU A 59 -4.97 5.73 18.58
C LEU A 59 -4.02 6.90 18.89
N SER A 60 -4.46 7.84 19.73
CA SER A 60 -3.81 9.14 19.90
C SER A 60 -2.51 9.11 20.70
N GLN A 61 -2.36 8.14 21.61
CA GLN A 61 -1.19 8.04 22.48
C GLN A 61 -0.40 6.77 22.19
N THR A 62 -1.06 5.61 22.17
CA THR A 62 -0.36 4.33 22.06
C THR A 62 0.24 4.11 20.67
N LEU A 63 -0.54 4.29 19.60
CA LEU A 63 -0.04 4.09 18.23
C LEU A 63 0.95 5.17 17.83
N VAL A 64 0.70 6.42 18.23
CA VAL A 64 1.64 7.55 18.04
C VAL A 64 3.01 7.25 18.68
N ALA A 65 3.03 6.77 19.92
CA ALA A 65 4.27 6.41 20.61
C ALA A 65 4.99 5.21 19.96
N GLN A 66 4.23 4.28 19.36
CA GLN A 66 4.78 3.07 18.72
C GLN A 66 5.25 3.29 17.28
N GLY A 67 4.76 4.34 16.61
CA GLY A 67 4.90 4.51 15.18
C GLY A 67 5.46 5.87 14.75
N GLY A 68 5.02 6.27 13.56
CA GLY A 68 5.22 7.57 12.96
C GLY A 68 3.91 8.33 12.93
N PHE A 69 3.89 9.49 13.57
CA PHE A 69 2.75 10.40 13.58
C PHE A 69 2.86 11.40 12.44
N ILE A 70 1.74 11.57 11.73
CA ILE A 70 1.57 12.48 10.61
C ILE A 70 0.49 13.49 11.01
N PRO A 71 0.85 14.53 11.79
CA PRO A 71 -0.13 15.52 12.25
C PRO A 71 -0.74 16.30 11.09
N ASN A 72 0.03 16.49 10.02
CA ASN A 72 -0.31 17.22 8.82
C ASN A 72 -0.83 16.22 7.76
N TYR A 73 -2.00 15.62 7.99
CA TYR A 73 -2.67 14.73 7.04
C TYR A 73 -4.09 15.24 6.75
N TRP A 74 -4.44 15.40 5.46
CA TRP A 74 -5.71 16.00 5.02
C TRP A 74 -6.58 15.03 4.21
N GLY A 75 -7.90 15.19 4.36
CA GLY A 75 -8.90 14.67 3.43
C GLY A 75 -8.90 15.41 2.09
N ILE A 76 -9.54 14.82 1.09
CA ILE A 76 -9.65 15.37 -0.27
C ILE A 76 -10.92 16.18 -0.47
N GLY A 77 -12.03 15.74 0.09
CA GLY A 77 -13.31 16.42 -0.06
C GLY A 77 -14.29 16.05 1.05
N HIS A 78 -15.55 16.44 0.85
CA HIS A 78 -16.73 15.96 1.58
C HIS A 78 -17.83 15.59 0.58
N GLU A 79 -18.60 14.52 0.80
CA GLU A 79 -18.64 13.57 1.94
C GLU A 79 -17.68 12.35 1.77
N SER A 80 -17.79 11.31 2.62
CA SER A 80 -16.89 10.15 2.69
C SER A 80 -16.50 9.50 1.34
N LEU A 81 -17.45 9.18 0.45
CA LEU A 81 -17.18 8.36 -0.75
C LEU A 81 -16.07 8.95 -1.64
N ASP A 82 -16.00 10.26 -1.80
CA ASP A 82 -15.01 10.87 -2.69
C ASP A 82 -13.56 10.63 -2.20
N ASN A 83 -13.35 10.60 -0.89
CA ASN A 83 -12.09 10.29 -0.23
C ASN A 83 -11.66 8.84 -0.48
N TYR A 84 -12.61 7.90 -0.36
CA TYR A 84 -12.39 6.48 -0.68
C TYR A 84 -12.01 6.27 -2.15
N ILE A 85 -12.70 6.95 -3.06
CA ILE A 85 -12.40 6.93 -4.49
C ILE A 85 -11.00 7.49 -4.76
N ALA A 86 -10.65 8.62 -4.13
CA ALA A 86 -9.32 9.21 -4.23
C ALA A 86 -8.22 8.26 -3.73
N LEU A 87 -8.43 7.57 -2.61
CA LEU A 87 -7.50 6.57 -2.06
C LEU A 87 -7.25 5.39 -3.00
N ALA A 88 -8.29 4.94 -3.72
CA ALA A 88 -8.20 3.76 -4.57
C ALA A 88 -7.71 4.06 -5.99
N SER A 89 -7.95 5.27 -6.52
CA SER A 89 -7.83 5.55 -7.96
C SER A 89 -7.23 6.92 -8.30
N GLY A 90 -7.02 7.78 -7.31
CA GLY A 90 -6.54 9.15 -7.52
C GLY A 90 -7.55 10.05 -8.25
N GLN A 91 -8.81 9.60 -8.41
CA GLN A 91 -9.88 10.42 -8.97
C GLN A 91 -10.32 11.48 -7.96
N ALA A 92 -10.60 12.66 -8.47
CA ALA A 92 -11.11 13.77 -7.69
C ALA A 92 -12.63 13.74 -7.52
N PRO A 93 -13.16 14.50 -6.56
CA PRO A 93 -14.59 14.53 -6.30
C PRO A 93 -15.44 14.95 -7.50
N ASN A 94 -16.66 14.43 -7.56
CA ASN A 94 -17.74 14.92 -8.41
C ASN A 94 -19.03 15.05 -7.59
N GLY A 95 -20.06 15.71 -8.13
CA GLY A 95 -21.28 16.02 -7.37
C GLY A 95 -22.05 14.79 -6.88
N VAL A 96 -21.88 13.62 -7.52
CA VAL A 96 -22.52 12.37 -7.07
C VAL A 96 -21.73 11.71 -5.95
N THR A 97 -20.39 11.71 -6.02
CA THR A 97 -19.55 11.15 -4.95
C THR A 97 -19.59 12.03 -3.69
N GLN A 98 -19.70 13.35 -3.85
CA GLN A 98 -19.88 14.32 -2.75
C GLN A 98 -21.26 14.26 -2.08
N ALA A 99 -22.12 13.36 -2.53
CA ALA A 99 -23.40 13.06 -1.90
C ALA A 99 -23.45 11.61 -1.40
N ASP A 100 -22.30 10.92 -1.31
CA ASP A 100 -22.19 9.48 -0.98
C ASP A 100 -22.95 8.53 -1.92
N ALA A 101 -23.32 9.02 -3.10
CA ALA A 101 -23.98 8.26 -4.16
C ALA A 101 -25.20 7.44 -3.70
N PRO A 102 -26.27 8.08 -3.17
CA PRO A 102 -27.51 7.39 -2.79
C PRO A 102 -28.13 6.63 -3.96
N LEU A 103 -27.87 7.08 -5.19
CA LEU A 103 -28.06 6.33 -6.42
C LEU A 103 -26.72 5.85 -6.93
N TYR A 104 -26.57 4.53 -7.09
CA TYR A 104 -25.38 3.90 -7.63
C TYR A 104 -25.42 3.99 -9.16
N SER A 105 -24.93 5.09 -9.72
CA SER A 105 -25.15 5.49 -11.12
C SER A 105 -23.89 5.49 -11.96
N GLU A 106 -24.04 5.14 -13.24
CA GLU A 106 -22.99 5.26 -14.26
C GLU A 106 -22.37 6.65 -14.28
N MET A 107 -21.05 6.71 -14.40
CA MET A 107 -20.37 7.96 -14.69
C MET A 107 -20.62 8.38 -16.14
N VAL A 108 -21.24 9.54 -16.32
CA VAL A 108 -21.56 10.12 -17.62
C VAL A 108 -20.91 11.51 -17.76
N PRO A 109 -20.14 11.78 -18.85
CA PRO A 109 -19.87 10.88 -19.97
C PRO A 109 -18.77 9.83 -19.68
N GLY A 110 -18.02 9.93 -18.58
CA GLY A 110 -16.98 8.96 -18.22
C GLY A 110 -15.77 8.99 -19.16
N THR A 111 -15.53 10.12 -19.82
CA THR A 111 -14.45 10.24 -20.81
C THR A 111 -13.11 10.53 -20.14
N PRO A 112 -11.97 10.06 -20.66
CA PRO A 112 -10.66 10.42 -20.14
C PRO A 112 -10.42 11.93 -20.14
N GLY A 113 -9.87 12.43 -19.04
CA GLY A 113 -9.42 13.80 -18.82
C GLY A 113 -7.92 13.90 -18.59
N ALA A 114 -7.45 15.11 -18.32
CA ALA A 114 -6.06 15.36 -17.95
C ALA A 114 -5.68 14.63 -16.65
N ASP A 115 -4.38 14.35 -16.49
CA ASP A 115 -3.82 13.76 -15.27
C ASP A 115 -4.50 12.45 -14.82
N GLY A 116 -5.02 11.68 -15.78
CA GLY A 116 -5.70 10.41 -15.52
C GLY A 116 -7.08 10.54 -14.87
N GLN A 117 -7.67 11.74 -14.83
CA GLN A 117 -9.02 11.96 -14.31
C GLN A 117 -10.10 11.48 -15.30
N ALA A 118 -11.26 11.08 -14.79
CA ALA A 118 -12.44 10.79 -15.58
C ALA A 118 -13.37 12.01 -15.54
N MET A 119 -13.78 12.48 -16.72
CA MET A 119 -14.68 13.63 -16.85
C MET A 119 -16.13 13.15 -16.82
N GLY A 120 -16.91 13.66 -15.87
CA GLY A 120 -18.34 13.37 -15.76
C GLY A 120 -18.89 13.40 -14.35
N GLN A 121 -20.15 13.00 -14.23
CA GLN A 121 -20.88 12.88 -12.99
C GLN A 121 -21.42 11.46 -12.86
N GLY A 122 -21.35 10.91 -11.65
CA GLY A 122 -21.74 9.53 -11.36
C GLY A 122 -20.77 8.89 -10.38
N SER A 123 -21.11 7.71 -9.90
CA SER A 123 -20.32 6.99 -8.91
C SER A 123 -19.65 5.74 -9.48
N VAL A 124 -20.19 5.16 -10.55
CA VAL A 124 -19.61 3.96 -11.19
C VAL A 124 -18.72 4.36 -12.35
N TYR A 125 -17.41 4.22 -12.16
CA TYR A 125 -16.40 4.62 -13.13
C TYR A 125 -16.23 3.55 -14.23
N PRO A 126 -16.01 3.97 -15.50
CA PRO A 126 -15.87 3.05 -16.63
C PRO A 126 -14.60 2.21 -16.52
N THR A 127 -14.56 1.09 -17.25
CA THR A 127 -13.43 0.13 -17.24
C THR A 127 -12.06 0.72 -17.58
N SER A 128 -12.01 1.88 -18.22
CA SER A 128 -10.80 2.64 -18.54
C SER A 128 -10.15 3.29 -17.31
N VAL A 129 -10.92 3.57 -16.27
CA VAL A 129 -10.43 4.13 -15.00
C VAL A 129 -9.96 2.98 -14.13
N LYS A 130 -8.70 3.06 -13.69
CA LYS A 130 -8.04 1.98 -12.95
C LYS A 130 -7.84 2.34 -11.50
N THR A 131 -7.80 1.31 -10.68
CA THR A 131 -7.54 1.38 -9.24
C THR A 131 -6.17 0.80 -8.90
N ILE A 132 -5.72 1.01 -7.66
CA ILE A 132 -4.53 0.33 -7.12
C ILE A 132 -4.66 -1.20 -7.19
N ALA A 133 -5.88 -1.74 -7.09
CA ALA A 133 -6.16 -3.16 -7.26
C ALA A 133 -5.82 -3.64 -8.68
N ASP A 134 -6.24 -2.90 -9.71
CA ASP A 134 -5.89 -3.19 -11.11
C ASP A 134 -4.37 -3.22 -11.32
N GLN A 135 -3.67 -2.20 -10.80
CA GLN A 135 -2.22 -2.10 -10.96
C GLN A 135 -1.48 -3.24 -10.26
N LEU A 136 -1.90 -3.61 -9.05
CA LEU A 136 -1.33 -4.73 -8.30
C LEU A 136 -1.53 -6.04 -9.03
N LEU A 137 -2.74 -6.33 -9.50
CA LEU A 137 -3.03 -7.53 -10.30
C LEU A 137 -2.18 -7.56 -11.57
N GLY A 138 -2.07 -6.44 -12.28
CA GLY A 138 -1.23 -6.29 -13.48
C GLY A 138 0.26 -6.54 -13.19
N ALA A 139 0.73 -6.24 -11.99
CA ALA A 139 2.09 -6.49 -11.53
C ALA A 139 2.30 -7.89 -10.91
N GLY A 140 1.30 -8.78 -10.95
CA GLY A 140 1.36 -10.10 -10.32
C GLY A 140 1.42 -10.03 -8.79
N ARG A 141 0.81 -9.00 -8.21
CA ARG A 141 0.62 -8.79 -6.76
C ARG A 141 -0.83 -9.05 -6.38
N THR A 142 -1.06 -9.19 -5.08
CA THR A 142 -2.39 -9.45 -4.53
C THR A 142 -2.92 -8.25 -3.76
N TRP A 143 -4.23 -8.06 -3.80
CA TRP A 143 -4.93 -7.04 -3.02
C TRP A 143 -6.17 -7.67 -2.38
N LYS A 144 -6.64 -7.09 -1.29
CA LYS A 144 -7.99 -7.32 -0.75
C LYS A 144 -8.56 -6.09 -0.06
N GLY A 145 -9.85 -5.85 -0.25
CA GLY A 145 -10.69 -5.00 0.58
C GLY A 145 -11.39 -5.84 1.64
N TYR A 146 -11.38 -5.38 2.88
CA TYR A 146 -11.92 -6.07 4.05
C TYR A 146 -12.92 -5.16 4.75
N MET A 147 -14.21 -5.38 4.49
CA MET A 147 -15.27 -4.49 4.97
C MET A 147 -16.04 -5.17 6.10
N GLU A 148 -16.16 -4.51 7.26
CA GLU A 148 -16.91 -5.05 8.39
C GLU A 148 -18.42 -5.10 8.10
N ASP A 149 -19.10 -6.13 8.60
CA ASP A 149 -20.54 -6.40 8.37
C ASP A 149 -20.99 -6.53 6.90
N MET A 150 -20.06 -6.60 5.95
CA MET A 150 -20.36 -6.72 4.52
C MET A 150 -21.25 -7.94 4.18
N GLY A 151 -21.09 -9.03 4.94
CA GLY A 151 -21.88 -10.27 4.81
C GLY A 151 -21.49 -11.14 3.61
N THR A 152 -21.59 -10.60 2.40
CA THR A 152 -21.23 -11.29 1.14
C THR A 152 -20.13 -10.56 0.40
N THR A 153 -19.28 -11.29 -0.33
CA THR A 153 -18.22 -10.70 -1.18
C THR A 153 -18.80 -9.90 -2.33
N CYS A 154 -18.10 -8.84 -2.78
CA CYS A 154 -18.54 -7.96 -3.87
C CYS A 154 -19.98 -7.45 -3.69
N ARG A 155 -20.30 -6.92 -2.51
CA ARG A 155 -21.66 -6.51 -2.17
C ARG A 155 -21.88 -5.08 -2.65
N HIS A 156 -22.67 -4.94 -3.72
CA HIS A 156 -23.16 -3.66 -4.24
C HIS A 156 -24.52 -3.88 -4.92
N PRO A 157 -25.37 -2.85 -5.08
CA PRO A 157 -26.61 -2.96 -5.83
C PRO A 157 -26.32 -3.04 -7.34
N ALA A 158 -27.34 -3.36 -8.13
CA ALA A 158 -27.24 -3.23 -9.59
C ALA A 158 -27.03 -1.75 -9.96
N VAL A 159 -26.19 -1.47 -10.96
CA VAL A 159 -26.00 -0.10 -11.46
C VAL A 159 -27.35 0.48 -11.91
N GLY A 160 -27.61 1.72 -11.52
CA GLY A 160 -28.90 2.42 -11.67
C GLY A 160 -29.87 2.21 -10.50
N SER A 161 -29.49 1.48 -9.45
CA SER A 161 -30.35 1.24 -8.29
C SER A 161 -29.91 2.05 -7.05
N PRO A 162 -30.82 2.31 -6.10
CA PRO A 162 -30.46 2.95 -4.83
C PRO A 162 -29.47 2.11 -4.02
N ASP A 163 -28.56 2.78 -3.32
CA ASP A 163 -27.77 2.15 -2.27
C ASP A 163 -28.58 2.08 -0.96
N ASN A 164 -28.86 0.86 -0.52
CA ASN A 164 -29.62 0.59 0.70
C ASN A 164 -28.75 0.50 1.96
N THR A 165 -27.44 0.74 1.84
CA THR A 165 -26.44 0.66 2.92
C THR A 165 -26.01 2.04 3.44
N GLN A 166 -26.72 3.10 3.02
CA GLN A 166 -26.45 4.49 3.42
C GLN A 166 -26.67 4.74 4.93
N SER A 167 -27.41 3.88 5.62
CA SER A 167 -27.62 3.96 7.07
C SER A 167 -27.58 2.59 7.72
N ALA A 168 -27.05 2.53 8.94
CA ALA A 168 -26.97 1.32 9.73
C ALA A 168 -28.35 0.73 10.01
N ARG A 169 -28.47 -0.60 9.93
CA ARG A 169 -29.64 -1.37 10.35
C ARG A 169 -29.19 -2.43 11.34
N GLN A 170 -30.06 -2.83 12.27
CA GLN A 170 -29.70 -3.94 13.17
C GLN A 170 -29.41 -5.20 12.35
N GLY A 171 -28.23 -5.78 12.56
CA GLY A 171 -27.74 -6.93 11.80
C GLY A 171 -27.04 -6.60 10.47
N ASP A 172 -26.98 -5.33 10.06
CA ASP A 172 -26.34 -4.89 8.83
C ASP A 172 -25.88 -3.43 8.94
N GLN A 173 -24.61 -3.23 9.25
CA GLN A 173 -23.99 -1.91 9.45
C GLN A 173 -22.90 -1.62 8.42
N TYR A 174 -22.80 -2.45 7.38
CA TYR A 174 -21.93 -2.19 6.24
C TYR A 174 -22.36 -0.90 5.55
N ALA A 175 -21.38 -0.08 5.14
CA ALA A 175 -21.59 1.10 4.33
C ALA A 175 -20.82 0.97 3.02
N MET A 176 -21.54 0.89 1.89
CA MET A 176 -20.93 0.75 0.58
C MET A 176 -20.04 1.93 0.23
N ARG A 177 -20.40 3.15 0.65
CA ARG A 177 -19.58 4.36 0.46
C ARG A 177 -18.16 4.27 1.04
N HIS A 178 -17.92 3.38 2.01
CA HIS A 178 -16.59 3.11 2.56
C HIS A 178 -15.84 1.98 1.81
N ASN A 179 -16.39 1.47 0.70
CA ASN A 179 -15.80 0.42 -0.12
C ASN A 179 -15.55 0.97 -1.54
N PRO A 180 -14.34 1.49 -1.85
CA PRO A 180 -14.12 2.13 -3.13
C PRO A 180 -14.13 1.14 -4.30
N PHE A 181 -13.78 -0.13 -4.08
CA PHE A 181 -13.55 -1.07 -5.17
C PHE A 181 -14.82 -1.44 -5.93
N VAL A 182 -15.98 -1.35 -5.28
CA VAL A 182 -17.25 -1.63 -5.94
C VAL A 182 -17.74 -0.46 -6.80
N TYR A 183 -16.99 0.62 -6.97
CA TYR A 183 -17.38 1.75 -7.82
C TYR A 183 -16.67 1.78 -9.18
N PHE A 184 -15.99 0.69 -9.57
CA PHE A 184 -15.23 0.64 -10.83
C PHE A 184 -15.59 -0.60 -11.64
N HIS A 185 -16.05 -0.41 -12.88
CA HIS A 185 -16.29 -1.51 -13.82
C HIS A 185 -15.06 -2.39 -14.06
N SER A 186 -13.85 -1.84 -13.91
CA SER A 186 -12.61 -2.63 -13.98
C SER A 186 -12.53 -3.74 -12.93
N ILE A 187 -13.27 -3.61 -11.82
CA ILE A 187 -13.34 -4.55 -10.72
C ILE A 187 -14.66 -5.34 -10.73
N ILE A 188 -15.82 -4.65 -10.71
CA ILE A 188 -17.13 -5.27 -10.49
C ILE A 188 -17.59 -6.18 -11.63
N ASP A 189 -17.14 -5.93 -12.88
CA ASP A 189 -17.50 -6.76 -14.03
C ASP A 189 -16.65 -8.03 -14.13
N GLY A 190 -15.65 -8.20 -13.25
CA GLY A 190 -14.66 -9.27 -13.30
C GLY A 190 -14.62 -10.14 -12.04
N PRO A 191 -13.90 -11.28 -12.10
CA PRO A 191 -13.72 -12.16 -10.94
C PRO A 191 -12.90 -11.52 -9.81
N ALA A 192 -12.24 -10.39 -10.09
CA ALA A 192 -11.42 -9.66 -9.13
C ALA A 192 -12.25 -9.15 -7.95
N CYS A 193 -13.49 -8.71 -8.18
CA CYS A 193 -14.36 -8.22 -7.10
C CYS A 193 -14.66 -9.34 -6.09
N ILE A 194 -15.18 -10.48 -6.53
CA ILE A 194 -15.51 -11.62 -5.65
C ILE A 194 -14.29 -12.15 -4.88
N ALA A 195 -13.11 -12.13 -5.50
CA ALA A 195 -11.88 -12.62 -4.87
C ALA A 195 -11.22 -11.61 -3.91
N GLY A 196 -11.32 -10.32 -4.22
CA GLY A 196 -10.61 -9.23 -3.56
C GLY A 196 -11.45 -8.46 -2.54
N ASP A 197 -12.73 -8.24 -2.82
CA ASP A 197 -13.65 -7.47 -1.99
C ASP A 197 -14.48 -8.38 -1.08
N VAL A 198 -14.08 -8.47 0.18
CA VAL A 198 -14.52 -9.52 1.10
C VAL A 198 -14.91 -8.99 2.48
N PRO A 199 -15.75 -9.73 3.24
CA PRO A 199 -16.01 -9.41 4.63
C PRO A 199 -14.74 -9.41 5.49
N LEU A 200 -14.67 -8.52 6.48
CA LEU A 200 -13.53 -8.37 7.39
C LEU A 200 -13.19 -9.67 8.16
N ASP A 201 -14.17 -10.54 8.38
CA ASP A 201 -13.97 -11.83 9.06
C ASP A 201 -12.99 -12.78 8.35
N ARG A 202 -12.63 -12.49 7.08
CA ARG A 202 -11.62 -13.23 6.31
C ARG A 202 -10.19 -12.83 6.66
N LEU A 203 -9.97 -11.62 7.16
CA LEU A 203 -8.64 -11.08 7.44
C LEU A 203 -7.79 -11.98 8.36
N PRO A 204 -8.31 -12.54 9.48
CA PRO A 204 -7.52 -13.42 10.34
C PRO A 204 -6.90 -14.63 9.63
N GLY A 205 -7.62 -15.23 8.67
CA GLY A 205 -7.10 -16.35 7.87
C GLY A 205 -5.95 -15.92 6.96
N ASP A 206 -6.13 -14.78 6.28
CA ASP A 206 -5.11 -14.23 5.37
C ASP A 206 -3.85 -13.79 6.12
N LEU A 207 -3.98 -13.32 7.37
CA LEU A 207 -2.85 -12.95 8.24
C LEU A 207 -2.02 -14.16 8.73
N GLY A 208 -2.45 -15.40 8.49
CA GLY A 208 -1.79 -16.61 9.01
C GLY A 208 -0.36 -16.83 8.49
N SER A 209 -0.01 -16.27 7.32
CA SER A 209 1.33 -16.36 6.75
C SER A 209 1.63 -15.19 5.80
N ALA A 210 2.91 -14.89 5.57
CA ALA A 210 3.31 -13.89 4.58
C ALA A 210 2.88 -14.24 3.14
N ALA A 211 2.58 -15.50 2.85
CA ALA A 211 2.13 -15.92 1.52
C ALA A 211 0.61 -15.74 1.32
N SER A 212 -0.17 -15.88 2.39
CA SER A 212 -1.64 -15.70 2.37
C SER A 212 -2.04 -14.24 2.55
N THR A 213 -1.20 -13.42 3.19
CA THR A 213 -1.49 -12.00 3.36
C THR A 213 -1.37 -11.26 2.04
N PRO A 214 -2.35 -10.44 1.64
CA PRO A 214 -2.28 -9.69 0.40
C PRO A 214 -1.14 -8.66 0.42
N ASN A 215 -0.65 -8.25 -0.74
CA ASN A 215 0.32 -7.15 -0.81
C ASN A 215 -0.32 -5.82 -0.41
N PHE A 216 -1.61 -5.62 -0.70
CA PHE A 216 -2.37 -4.46 -0.25
C PHE A 216 -3.66 -4.91 0.43
N ALA A 217 -3.87 -4.48 1.67
CA ALA A 217 -5.08 -4.71 2.45
C ALA A 217 -5.74 -3.37 2.78
N PHE A 218 -6.94 -3.15 2.28
CA PHE A 218 -7.76 -2.00 2.63
C PHE A 218 -8.83 -2.48 3.62
N VAL A 219 -8.98 -1.80 4.75
CA VAL A 219 -9.83 -2.24 5.86
C VAL A 219 -10.74 -1.10 6.26
N THR A 220 -12.05 -1.35 6.29
CA THR A 220 -13.03 -0.38 6.81
C THR A 220 -13.89 -1.02 7.91
N PRO A 221 -14.02 -0.34 9.06
CA PRO A 221 -15.02 -0.72 10.06
C PRO A 221 -16.44 -0.43 9.56
N ASN A 222 -17.43 -0.95 10.27
CA ASN A 222 -18.83 -0.66 10.05
C ASN A 222 -19.20 0.69 10.69
N LEU A 223 -20.44 1.15 10.44
CA LEU A 223 -20.95 2.44 10.95
C LEU A 223 -20.94 2.60 12.49
N CYS A 224 -20.77 1.52 13.23
CA CYS A 224 -20.63 1.58 14.70
C CYS A 224 -19.18 1.78 15.13
N ASN A 225 -18.24 1.22 14.37
CA ASN A 225 -16.83 1.09 14.75
C ASN A 225 -15.90 2.05 13.99
N ASP A 226 -16.40 2.76 12.98
CA ASP A 226 -15.61 3.65 12.12
C ASP A 226 -15.24 4.99 12.79
N GLY A 227 -15.97 5.34 13.85
CA GLY A 227 -15.75 6.55 14.63
C GLY A 227 -16.75 7.67 14.32
N HIS A 228 -17.60 7.54 13.30
CA HIS A 228 -18.53 8.59 12.91
C HIS A 228 -19.68 8.74 13.91
N ASP A 229 -20.56 7.73 13.96
CA ASP A 229 -21.82 7.77 14.68
C ASP A 229 -21.60 7.58 16.18
N ARG A 230 -22.02 8.54 17.01
CA ARG A 230 -21.82 8.47 18.47
C ARG A 230 -22.56 7.31 19.13
N THR A 231 -23.64 6.84 18.53
CA THR A 231 -24.47 5.76 19.04
C THR A 231 -24.77 4.80 17.91
N CYS A 232 -24.45 3.53 18.11
CA CYS A 232 -24.71 2.49 17.13
C CYS A 232 -26.21 2.21 17.01
N VAL A 233 -26.63 1.59 15.91
CA VAL A 233 -28.05 1.28 15.64
C VAL A 233 -28.70 0.33 16.69
N ASP A 234 -27.88 -0.40 17.43
CA ASP A 234 -28.28 -1.27 18.54
C ASP A 234 -28.19 -0.59 19.92
N GLY A 235 -27.90 0.71 19.97
CA GLY A 235 -27.80 1.51 21.18
C GLY A 235 -26.45 1.43 21.90
N ARG A 236 -25.47 0.67 21.38
CA ARG A 236 -24.11 0.67 21.95
C ARG A 236 -23.39 2.00 21.73
N GLN A 237 -22.35 2.22 22.53
CA GLN A 237 -21.43 3.34 22.36
C GLN A 237 -20.71 3.21 21.01
N GLY A 238 -20.89 4.19 20.13
CA GLY A 238 -20.15 4.35 18.88
C GLY A 238 -19.05 5.40 19.01
N GLY A 239 -18.73 6.10 17.93
CA GLY A 239 -17.80 7.21 17.90
C GLY A 239 -16.35 6.78 18.12
N LEU A 240 -15.48 7.74 18.46
CA LEU A 240 -14.07 7.49 18.76
C LEU A 240 -13.81 6.38 19.80
N PRO A 241 -14.62 6.19 20.87
CA PRO A 241 -14.45 5.04 21.76
C PRO A 241 -14.58 3.68 21.07
N ALA A 242 -15.55 3.54 20.15
CA ALA A 242 -15.73 2.30 19.38
C ALA A 242 -14.59 2.09 18.38
N ALA A 243 -14.17 3.16 17.68
CA ALA A 243 -13.00 3.12 16.81
C ALA A 243 -11.72 2.73 17.57
N ASP A 244 -11.50 3.27 18.77
CA ASP A 244 -10.36 2.90 19.63
C ASP A 244 -10.39 1.41 19.98
N ALA A 245 -11.57 0.88 20.32
CA ALA A 245 -11.75 -0.54 20.62
C ALA A 245 -11.51 -1.43 19.38
N PHE A 246 -12.03 -1.02 18.21
CA PHE A 246 -11.75 -1.69 16.94
C PHE A 246 -10.25 -1.74 16.66
N LEU A 247 -9.54 -0.62 16.79
CA LEU A 247 -8.10 -0.55 16.59
C LEU A 247 -7.34 -1.43 17.60
N ARG A 248 -7.73 -1.44 18.88
CA ARG A 248 -7.14 -2.32 19.91
C ARG A 248 -7.28 -3.80 19.56
N GLN A 249 -8.33 -4.18 18.84
CA GLN A 249 -8.54 -5.54 18.37
C GLN A 249 -7.69 -5.85 17.12
N TRP A 250 -7.71 -4.97 16.12
CA TRP A 250 -7.19 -5.29 14.79
C TRP A 250 -5.72 -4.93 14.59
N VAL A 251 -5.26 -3.80 15.14
CA VAL A 251 -3.85 -3.38 15.00
C VAL A 251 -2.88 -4.43 15.56
N PRO A 252 -3.09 -5.04 16.75
CA PRO A 252 -2.21 -6.11 17.24
C PRO A 252 -2.22 -7.37 16.37
N ARG A 253 -3.37 -7.71 15.76
CA ARG A 253 -3.47 -8.87 14.84
C ARG A 253 -2.67 -8.64 13.57
N ILE A 254 -2.82 -7.46 12.97
CA ILE A 254 -2.08 -7.06 11.77
C ILE A 254 -0.58 -6.98 12.08
N THR A 255 -0.20 -6.18 13.09
CA THR A 255 1.21 -5.96 13.44
C THR A 255 1.90 -7.22 14.00
N GLY A 256 1.11 -8.13 14.58
CA GLY A 256 1.55 -9.44 15.04
C GLY A 256 1.77 -10.47 13.92
N SER A 257 1.23 -10.24 12.72
CA SER A 257 1.26 -11.19 11.60
C SER A 257 2.69 -11.43 11.05
N PRO A 258 2.95 -12.60 10.43
CA PRO A 258 4.24 -12.87 9.80
C PRO A 258 4.61 -11.88 8.69
N ALA A 259 3.62 -11.48 7.87
CA ALA A 259 3.79 -10.51 6.80
C ALA A 259 4.26 -9.15 7.33
N PHE A 260 3.55 -8.63 8.34
CA PHE A 260 3.86 -7.32 8.88
C PHE A 260 5.25 -7.25 9.51
N LYS A 261 5.58 -8.26 10.34
CA LYS A 261 6.90 -8.36 11.00
C LYS A 261 8.06 -8.47 10.01
N GLN A 262 7.81 -9.03 8.84
CA GLN A 262 8.82 -9.17 7.80
C GLN A 262 9.09 -7.83 7.11
N ASP A 263 8.04 -7.22 6.55
CA ASP A 263 8.15 -6.05 5.67
C ASP A 263 6.79 -5.32 5.52
N GLY A 264 6.07 -5.13 6.63
CA GLY A 264 4.77 -4.45 6.66
C GLY A 264 4.80 -2.94 6.83
N LEU A 265 3.75 -2.30 6.35
CA LEU A 265 3.33 -0.95 6.69
C LEU A 265 1.84 -0.97 7.00
N LEU A 266 1.44 -0.37 8.11
CA LEU A 266 0.05 -0.15 8.47
C LEU A 266 -0.17 1.35 8.61
N LEU A 267 -1.17 1.89 7.93
CA LEU A 267 -1.67 3.23 8.15
C LEU A 267 -3.04 3.16 8.81
N VAL A 268 -3.27 4.06 9.76
CA VAL A 268 -4.58 4.39 10.30
C VAL A 268 -4.82 5.86 9.97
N ILE A 269 -5.83 6.10 9.15
CA ILE A 269 -6.21 7.43 8.65
C ILE A 269 -7.70 7.67 8.93
N PHE A 270 -8.13 8.92 8.78
CA PHE A 270 -9.54 9.24 8.58
C PHE A 270 -9.74 9.72 7.16
N ASP A 271 -10.95 9.58 6.63
CA ASP A 271 -11.35 10.10 5.34
C ASP A 271 -11.38 11.65 5.34
N GLU A 272 -12.01 12.26 6.34
CA GLU A 272 -12.25 13.70 6.35
C GLU A 272 -12.47 14.29 7.76
N ALA A 273 -12.45 15.61 7.85
CA ALA A 273 -12.93 16.35 9.02
C ALA A 273 -14.48 16.37 9.01
N PRO A 274 -15.15 16.50 10.16
CA PRO A 274 -16.61 16.47 10.19
C PRO A 274 -17.24 17.71 9.55
N ALA A 275 -18.34 17.50 8.85
CA ALA A 275 -19.22 18.55 8.32
C ALA A 275 -20.46 18.78 9.21
N PRO A 276 -21.11 19.96 9.17
CA PRO A 276 -22.44 20.13 9.73
C PRO A 276 -23.47 19.22 9.03
N PRO A 277 -24.41 18.60 9.76
CA PRO A 277 -24.75 18.84 11.17
C PRO A 277 -23.96 17.97 12.18
N ASP A 278 -23.11 17.06 11.71
CA ASP A 278 -22.46 16.03 12.54
C ASP A 278 -21.42 16.61 13.52
N SER A 279 -20.95 17.83 13.26
CA SER A 279 -20.21 18.61 14.24
C SER A 279 -20.52 20.12 14.20
N GLY A 280 -20.19 20.81 15.30
CA GLY A 280 -20.20 22.28 15.37
C GLY A 280 -18.95 22.94 14.76
N THR A 281 -18.04 22.15 14.20
CA THR A 281 -16.83 22.60 13.52
C THR A 281 -16.97 22.34 12.02
N SER A 282 -16.34 23.17 11.19
CA SER A 282 -16.27 22.94 9.74
C SER A 282 -14.83 23.19 9.30
N ASP A 283 -14.22 22.19 8.67
CA ASP A 283 -12.88 22.30 8.11
C ASP A 283 -12.87 21.71 6.71
N ALA A 284 -12.99 22.58 5.71
CA ALA A 284 -12.83 22.22 4.30
C ALA A 284 -11.46 22.66 3.76
N SER A 285 -10.44 22.74 4.62
CA SER A 285 -9.09 23.09 4.20
C SER A 285 -8.46 21.96 3.38
N ALA A 286 -7.60 22.35 2.44
CA ALA A 286 -6.85 21.41 1.61
C ALA A 286 -5.40 21.29 2.08
N CYS A 287 -4.77 20.18 1.70
CA CYS A 287 -3.36 19.94 1.92
C CYS A 287 -2.51 21.07 1.29
N PRO A 288 -1.67 21.78 2.06
CA PRO A 288 -0.81 22.82 1.50
C PRO A 288 0.39 22.23 0.77
N ALA A 289 0.96 23.03 -0.14
CA ALA A 289 2.20 22.67 -0.83
C ALA A 289 3.30 22.26 0.18
N PRO A 290 4.12 21.23 -0.12
CA PRO A 290 4.28 20.58 -1.42
C PRO A 290 3.22 19.52 -1.79
N CYS A 291 2.34 19.15 -0.87
CA CYS A 291 1.22 18.25 -1.15
C CYS A 291 0.17 18.99 -1.99
N GLN A 292 -0.36 18.35 -3.03
CA GLN A 292 -1.32 18.96 -3.96
C GLN A 292 -2.71 18.35 -3.77
N SER A 293 -3.72 19.22 -3.73
CA SER A 293 -5.13 18.83 -3.76
C SER A 293 -5.85 19.75 -4.75
N PRO A 294 -5.68 19.55 -6.07
CA PRO A 294 -6.36 20.38 -7.04
C PRO A 294 -7.87 20.21 -6.92
N ALA A 295 -8.60 21.31 -7.08
CA ALA A 295 -10.02 21.23 -7.35
C ALA A 295 -10.24 20.76 -8.80
N GLY A 296 -11.34 20.04 -9.03
CA GLY A 296 -11.71 19.56 -10.34
C GLY A 296 -11.20 18.15 -10.65
N PRO A 297 -11.50 17.63 -11.85
CA PRO A 297 -12.12 18.37 -12.95
C PRO A 297 -13.65 18.44 -12.86
N ASN A 298 -14.29 17.63 -12.01
CA ASN A 298 -15.75 17.48 -12.01
C ASN A 298 -16.48 18.37 -10.99
N THR A 299 -15.75 18.95 -10.04
CA THR A 299 -16.26 19.98 -9.11
C THR A 299 -15.17 20.95 -8.74
N VAL A 300 -15.50 22.24 -8.65
CA VAL A 300 -14.56 23.29 -8.16
C VAL A 300 -14.59 23.43 -6.63
N ASN A 301 -15.48 22.70 -5.97
CA ASN A 301 -15.69 22.75 -4.52
C ASN A 301 -15.52 21.35 -3.91
N PRO A 302 -14.28 20.86 -3.71
CA PRO A 302 -14.05 19.57 -3.06
C PRO A 302 -14.69 19.44 -1.67
N GLY A 303 -14.83 20.51 -0.90
CA GLY A 303 -15.48 20.48 0.42
C GLY A 303 -17.00 20.26 0.40
N GLY A 304 -17.63 20.11 -0.77
CA GLY A 304 -19.02 19.70 -0.92
C GLY A 304 -20.00 20.57 -0.11
N PRO A 305 -20.67 20.04 0.92
CA PRO A 305 -21.57 20.82 1.80
C PRO A 305 -20.88 21.98 2.53
N ILE A 306 -19.57 21.88 2.80
CA ILE A 306 -18.75 22.96 3.34
C ILE A 306 -17.95 23.57 2.20
N ALA A 307 -18.30 24.79 1.79
CA ALA A 307 -17.56 25.46 0.72
C ALA A 307 -16.06 25.56 1.06
N GLY A 308 -15.21 24.90 0.27
CA GLY A 308 -13.77 24.88 0.49
C GLY A 308 -13.00 23.93 -0.44
N PRO A 309 -11.67 24.04 -0.45
CA PRO A 309 -10.81 23.33 -1.39
C PRO A 309 -10.51 21.87 -1.01
N GLY A 310 -10.90 21.36 0.16
CA GLY A 310 -10.54 20.01 0.60
C GLY A 310 -11.46 19.44 1.69
N GLY A 311 -11.07 18.29 2.24
CA GLY A 311 -11.79 17.58 3.30
C GLY A 311 -11.28 17.83 4.71
N GLY A 312 -10.41 18.83 4.91
CA GLY A 312 -9.93 19.24 6.24
C GLY A 312 -8.78 18.42 6.81
N LEU A 313 -8.25 18.89 7.94
CA LEU A 313 -7.12 18.29 8.65
C LEU A 313 -7.60 17.18 9.59
N VAL A 314 -7.12 15.96 9.36
CA VAL A 314 -7.54 14.76 10.12
C VAL A 314 -6.42 14.11 10.93
N GLY A 315 -5.17 14.26 10.46
CA GLY A 315 -4.03 13.55 11.02
C GLY A 315 -4.02 12.04 10.69
N ALA A 316 -2.86 11.41 10.88
CA ALA A 316 -2.69 9.97 10.64
C ALA A 316 -1.58 9.37 11.48
N VAL A 317 -1.60 8.05 11.65
CA VAL A 317 -0.50 7.29 12.26
C VAL A 317 -0.10 6.12 11.38
N ALA A 318 1.21 5.89 11.27
CA ALA A 318 1.79 4.79 10.52
C ALA A 318 2.66 3.91 11.41
N LEU A 319 2.52 2.60 11.28
CA LEU A 319 3.32 1.59 11.96
C LEU A 319 4.09 0.78 10.92
N SER A 320 5.39 0.62 11.13
CA SER A 320 6.21 -0.25 10.29
C SER A 320 7.51 -0.58 11.02
N PRO A 321 8.11 -1.76 10.77
CA PRO A 321 9.49 -2.00 11.16
C PRO A 321 10.49 -0.98 10.58
N TYR A 322 10.11 -0.25 9.52
CA TYR A 322 10.92 0.78 8.87
C TYR A 322 10.66 2.20 9.42
N ILE A 323 9.85 2.35 10.47
CA ILE A 323 9.59 3.63 11.14
C ILE A 323 10.14 3.53 12.56
N ARG A 324 10.92 4.51 13.00
CA ARG A 324 11.37 4.56 14.40
C ARG A 324 10.17 4.97 15.28
N PRO A 325 9.88 4.26 16.39
CA PRO A 325 8.83 4.67 17.32
C PRO A 325 9.00 6.11 17.80
N GLY A 326 7.90 6.87 17.85
CA GLY A 326 7.88 8.29 18.18
C GLY A 326 8.37 9.21 17.06
N THR A 327 8.41 8.73 15.81
CA THR A 327 8.68 9.59 14.66
C THR A 327 7.52 10.57 14.49
N ILE A 328 7.83 11.83 14.20
CA ILE A 328 6.84 12.84 13.84
C ILE A 328 7.31 13.49 12.55
N THR A 329 6.47 13.46 11.52
CA THR A 329 6.76 14.19 10.28
C THR A 329 6.07 15.55 10.29
N ALA A 330 6.78 16.58 9.82
CA ALA A 330 6.19 17.88 9.55
C ALA A 330 5.67 18.00 8.11
N ARG A 331 5.95 17.02 7.24
CA ARG A 331 5.55 17.07 5.84
C ARG A 331 4.03 16.90 5.71
N PRO A 332 3.37 17.72 4.89
CA PRO A 332 1.96 17.55 4.61
C PRO A 332 1.72 16.39 3.65
N TYR A 333 0.66 15.63 3.91
CA TYR A 333 0.21 14.51 3.08
C TYR A 333 -1.31 14.49 2.98
N ASN A 334 -1.84 13.89 1.92
CA ASN A 334 -3.28 13.63 1.76
C ASN A 334 -3.50 12.21 1.20
N HIS A 335 -4.73 11.88 0.81
CA HIS A 335 -5.04 10.58 0.22
C HIS A 335 -4.29 10.30 -1.09
N TYR A 336 -4.10 11.31 -1.95
CA TYR A 336 -3.27 11.15 -3.15
C TYR A 336 -1.80 10.86 -2.79
N SER A 337 -1.27 11.46 -1.72
CA SER A 337 0.07 11.15 -1.24
C SER A 337 0.19 9.70 -0.77
N LEU A 338 -0.83 9.19 -0.07
CA LEU A 338 -0.87 7.80 0.36
C LEU A 338 -0.90 6.86 -0.86
N LEU A 339 -1.81 7.07 -1.82
CA LEU A 339 -1.87 6.27 -3.04
C LEU A 339 -0.53 6.26 -3.78
N ARG A 340 0.07 7.45 -4.01
CA ARG A 340 1.40 7.59 -4.62
C ARG A 340 2.47 6.79 -3.88
N SER A 341 2.44 6.83 -2.54
CA SER A 341 3.39 6.11 -1.70
C SER A 341 3.27 4.59 -1.86
N VAL A 342 2.04 4.07 -1.96
CA VAL A 342 1.79 2.65 -2.20
C VAL A 342 2.28 2.25 -3.58
N GLU A 343 1.98 3.05 -4.60
CA GLU A 343 2.45 2.85 -5.97
C GLU A 343 3.99 2.82 -6.04
N ASP A 344 4.65 3.78 -5.40
CA ASP A 344 6.12 3.86 -5.31
C ASP A 344 6.74 2.62 -4.64
N LEU A 345 6.15 2.14 -3.54
CA LEU A 345 6.62 0.94 -2.82
C LEU A 345 6.54 -0.32 -3.70
N PHE A 346 5.53 -0.41 -4.56
CA PHE A 346 5.35 -1.55 -5.45
C PHE A 346 5.97 -1.37 -6.84
N GLY A 347 6.54 -0.20 -7.13
CA GLY A 347 7.11 0.14 -8.44
C GLY A 347 6.07 0.23 -9.55
N LEU A 348 4.89 0.74 -9.21
CA LEU A 348 3.75 0.94 -10.12
C LEU A 348 3.83 2.33 -10.76
N GLY A 349 3.02 2.57 -11.80
CA GLY A 349 2.74 3.93 -12.27
C GLY A 349 1.84 4.68 -11.29
N HIS A 350 1.68 5.98 -11.47
CA HIS A 350 0.80 6.77 -10.60
C HIS A 350 -0.56 7.03 -11.24
N LEU A 351 -1.63 6.74 -10.52
CA LEU A 351 -3.03 6.93 -10.94
C LEU A 351 -3.53 8.34 -10.60
N GLY A 352 -4.30 8.92 -11.51
CA GLY A 352 -5.00 10.17 -11.25
C GLY A 352 -4.09 11.26 -10.67
N TYR A 353 -4.57 11.94 -9.64
CA TYR A 353 -3.84 12.98 -8.94
C TYR A 353 -2.69 12.50 -8.04
N ALA A 354 -2.52 11.19 -7.82
CA ALA A 354 -1.27 10.67 -7.27
C ALA A 354 -0.07 10.94 -8.21
N GLY A 355 -0.33 11.04 -9.52
CA GLY A 355 0.67 11.27 -10.56
C GLY A 355 1.03 12.74 -10.83
N LEU A 356 0.44 13.70 -10.11
CA LEU A 356 0.73 15.11 -10.35
C LEU A 356 2.20 15.44 -10.11
N ALA A 357 2.71 16.36 -10.94
CA ALA A 357 4.06 16.88 -10.81
C ALA A 357 4.19 17.65 -9.48
N GLY A 358 5.03 17.16 -8.57
CA GLY A 358 5.22 17.76 -7.25
C GLY A 358 4.39 17.13 -6.13
N GLN A 359 3.46 16.21 -6.45
CA GLN A 359 2.74 15.46 -5.43
C GLN A 359 3.71 14.67 -4.55
N THR A 360 3.50 14.72 -3.23
CA THR A 360 4.40 14.12 -2.26
C THR A 360 4.09 12.66 -2.02
N ALA A 361 5.12 11.84 -1.87
CA ALA A 361 5.04 10.48 -1.34
C ALA A 361 5.78 10.42 -0.01
N PHE A 362 5.44 9.44 0.83
CA PHE A 362 6.14 9.15 2.08
C PHE A 362 7.60 8.85 1.80
N GLY A 363 8.48 9.51 2.54
CA GLY A 363 9.92 9.40 2.35
C GLY A 363 10.67 9.19 3.65
N SER A 364 11.93 9.65 3.66
CA SER A 364 12.84 9.54 4.80
C SER A 364 12.38 10.32 6.05
N ASP A 365 11.43 11.23 5.90
CA ASP A 365 10.77 11.93 7.01
C ASP A 365 9.88 10.99 7.84
N LEU A 366 9.29 9.97 7.21
CA LEU A 366 8.46 8.96 7.88
C LEU A 366 9.26 7.66 8.10
N TYR A 367 9.97 7.17 7.07
CA TYR A 367 10.78 5.94 7.12
C TYR A 367 12.14 6.16 7.79
N THR A 368 12.11 6.54 9.07
CA THR A 368 13.28 6.85 9.90
C THR A 368 13.93 5.61 10.54
N GLY A 369 13.29 4.46 10.42
CA GLY A 369 13.73 3.20 10.99
C GLY A 369 14.73 2.45 10.10
N THR A 370 15.39 1.45 10.67
CA THR A 370 16.37 0.62 9.94
C THR A 370 15.77 -0.67 9.38
N GLY A 371 14.45 -0.83 9.51
CA GLY A 371 13.74 -2.08 9.26
C GLY A 371 13.65 -2.96 10.49
N PRO A 372 13.06 -4.17 10.35
CA PRO A 372 12.94 -5.10 11.46
C PRO A 372 14.31 -5.27 12.09
N ALA A 373 14.38 -5.13 13.42
CA ALA A 373 15.55 -5.57 14.17
C ALA A 373 15.89 -6.95 13.62
N VAL A 374 17.09 -7.11 13.08
CA VAL A 374 17.51 -8.38 12.50
C VAL A 374 17.77 -9.31 13.68
N GLY A 375 16.70 -9.70 14.38
CA GLY A 375 16.69 -10.81 15.30
C GLY A 375 17.18 -12.05 14.56
N PRO A 376 17.53 -13.13 15.27
CA PRO A 376 17.83 -14.40 14.64
C PRO A 376 16.66 -14.79 13.71
N THR A 377 16.79 -14.50 12.40
CA THR A 377 15.96 -15.01 11.31
C THR A 377 15.65 -16.46 11.62
N PRO A 378 14.36 -16.87 11.61
CA PRO A 378 13.98 -18.20 12.01
C PRO A 378 14.82 -19.20 11.21
N CYS A 379 15.50 -20.08 11.94
CA CYS A 379 16.14 -21.25 11.37
C CYS A 379 15.11 -21.96 10.51
N SER A 380 15.35 -22.07 9.20
CA SER A 380 14.38 -22.73 8.34
C SER A 380 14.39 -24.23 8.66
N ALA A 381 13.40 -24.66 9.46
CA ALA A 381 13.14 -26.06 9.76
C ALA A 381 12.51 -26.80 8.56
N GLY A 382 12.03 -26.07 7.55
CA GLY A 382 11.44 -26.63 6.34
C GLY A 382 12.41 -27.41 5.45
N SER A 383 11.83 -28.19 4.54
CA SER A 383 12.54 -28.92 3.48
C SER A 383 13.25 -27.97 2.51
N LEU A 384 14.38 -28.41 1.94
CA LEU A 384 15.07 -27.63 0.92
C LEU A 384 14.20 -27.53 -0.36
N PRO A 385 14.21 -26.38 -1.05
CA PRO A 385 13.65 -26.29 -2.39
C PRO A 385 14.32 -27.29 -3.34
N VAL A 386 13.57 -27.74 -4.36
CA VAL A 386 14.10 -28.66 -5.39
C VAL A 386 15.27 -28.01 -6.11
N ALA A 387 16.44 -28.65 -6.06
CA ALA A 387 17.63 -28.19 -6.74
C ALA A 387 17.54 -28.50 -8.24
N ARG A 388 17.74 -27.50 -9.10
CA ARG A 388 17.86 -27.72 -10.55
C ARG A 388 19.33 -27.91 -10.91
N ARG A 389 19.69 -29.07 -11.46
CA ARG A 389 21.08 -29.44 -11.79
C ARG A 389 22.05 -29.24 -10.62
N GLY A 390 21.62 -29.57 -9.39
CA GLY A 390 22.42 -29.42 -8.17
C GLY A 390 22.64 -27.98 -7.69
N VAL A 391 21.95 -27.00 -8.28
CA VAL A 391 21.98 -25.60 -7.85
C VAL A 391 20.71 -25.27 -7.06
N LEU A 392 20.89 -24.77 -5.84
CA LEU A 392 19.80 -24.27 -5.02
C LEU A 392 19.47 -22.81 -5.38
N PRO A 393 18.18 -22.43 -5.33
CA PRO A 393 17.76 -21.05 -5.48
C PRO A 393 18.48 -20.11 -4.49
N ARG A 394 18.56 -18.83 -4.88
CA ARG A 394 19.10 -17.80 -4.00
C ARG A 394 18.25 -17.69 -2.73
N GLY A 395 18.87 -17.79 -1.55
CA GLY A 395 18.23 -17.64 -0.25
C GLY A 395 17.92 -18.96 0.46
N SER A 396 18.15 -20.11 -0.19
CA SER A 396 17.85 -21.44 0.36
C SER A 396 18.75 -21.84 1.54
N VAL A 397 20.01 -21.41 1.53
CA VAL A 397 21.06 -21.75 2.50
C VAL A 397 21.66 -20.47 3.10
N LEU A 398 21.96 -19.47 2.26
CA LEU A 398 22.52 -18.18 2.68
C LEU A 398 21.40 -17.16 2.83
N PHE A 399 21.17 -16.72 4.07
CA PHE A 399 20.25 -15.63 4.36
C PHE A 399 20.81 -14.27 3.93
N ARG A 400 22.08 -14.01 4.29
CA ARG A 400 22.74 -12.73 4.02
C ARG A 400 24.17 -12.95 3.56
N VAL A 401 24.57 -12.16 2.58
CA VAL A 401 25.95 -12.02 2.11
C VAL A 401 26.24 -10.53 2.05
N ARG A 402 27.12 -10.03 2.92
CA ARG A 402 27.43 -8.61 3.03
C ARG A 402 28.94 -8.39 3.00
N VAL A 403 29.37 -7.38 2.26
CA VAL A 403 30.75 -6.88 2.31
C VAL A 403 30.78 -5.69 3.26
N ILE A 404 31.64 -5.75 4.27
CA ILE A 404 31.84 -4.69 5.26
C ILE A 404 33.18 -4.04 4.94
N ARG A 405 33.12 -2.84 4.36
CA ARG A 405 34.32 -2.05 4.09
C ARG A 405 34.94 -1.54 5.38
N ARG A 406 36.27 -1.55 5.45
CA ARG A 406 37.05 -1.08 6.59
C ARG A 406 38.08 -0.06 6.09
N ARG A 407 38.09 1.13 6.69
CA ARG A 407 39.02 2.20 6.29
C ARG A 407 40.46 1.74 6.48
N GLY A 408 41.27 1.73 5.42
CA GLY A 408 42.68 1.31 5.45
C GLY A 408 42.94 -0.20 5.46
N TRP A 409 41.89 -1.04 5.56
CA TRP A 409 42.01 -2.50 5.65
C TRP A 409 41.23 -3.19 4.54
N ALA A 410 41.57 -4.44 4.28
CA ALA A 410 40.76 -5.25 3.38
C ALA A 410 39.37 -5.52 4.00
N PRO A 411 38.30 -5.57 3.19
CA PRO A 411 36.93 -5.69 3.68
C PRO A 411 36.68 -7.05 4.37
N LEU A 412 35.66 -7.11 5.21
CA LEU A 412 35.15 -8.37 5.74
C LEU A 412 33.98 -8.85 4.88
N LEU A 413 33.95 -10.14 4.59
CA LEU A 413 32.78 -10.82 4.06
C LEU A 413 31.98 -11.43 5.22
N GLU A 414 30.80 -10.90 5.47
CA GLU A 414 29.85 -11.44 6.43
C GLU A 414 28.84 -12.35 5.73
N LEU A 415 28.72 -13.60 6.21
CA LEU A 415 27.81 -14.61 5.70
C LEU A 415 26.90 -15.07 6.83
N ARG A 416 25.59 -15.03 6.61
CA ARG A 416 24.60 -15.54 7.56
C ARG A 416 23.85 -16.73 6.95
N PHE A 417 23.81 -17.83 7.69
CA PHE A 417 23.25 -19.09 7.22
C PHE A 417 21.82 -19.29 7.74
N ARG A 418 20.93 -19.84 6.90
CA ARG A 418 19.61 -20.33 7.32
C ARG A 418 19.66 -21.75 7.88
N ARG A 419 20.61 -22.57 7.41
CA ARG A 419 20.75 -24.00 7.70
C ARG A 419 22.22 -24.41 7.73
N ALA A 420 22.53 -25.56 8.32
CA ALA A 420 23.89 -26.08 8.33
C ALA A 420 24.34 -26.45 6.91
N ALA A 421 25.58 -26.09 6.56
CA ALA A 421 26.08 -26.26 5.20
C ALA A 421 27.61 -26.40 5.15
N SER A 422 28.13 -26.99 4.08
CA SER A 422 29.54 -26.82 3.72
C SER A 422 29.74 -25.45 3.07
N LEU A 423 30.81 -24.76 3.40
CA LEU A 423 31.10 -23.41 2.91
C LEU A 423 32.48 -23.38 2.26
N THR A 424 32.54 -22.86 1.03
CA THR A 424 33.77 -22.45 0.36
C THR A 424 33.65 -21.00 -0.11
N VAL A 425 34.66 -20.19 0.18
CA VAL A 425 34.78 -18.81 -0.30
C VAL A 425 36.04 -18.71 -1.16
N THR A 426 35.92 -18.19 -2.37
CA THR A 426 37.06 -17.91 -3.26
C THR A 426 37.08 -16.43 -3.59
N SER A 427 38.09 -15.70 -3.15
CA SER A 427 38.31 -14.31 -3.51
C SER A 427 39.33 -14.18 -4.65
N ARG A 428 39.12 -13.20 -5.53
CA ARG A 428 39.98 -12.92 -6.69
C ARG A 428 40.20 -11.41 -6.81
N SER A 429 41.43 -11.02 -7.14
CA SER A 429 41.81 -9.64 -7.46
C SER A 429 42.87 -9.67 -8.57
N GLY A 430 42.50 -9.22 -9.77
CA GLY A 430 43.29 -9.43 -10.98
C GLY A 430 43.59 -10.92 -11.21
N ARG A 431 44.87 -11.27 -11.41
CA ARG A 431 45.34 -12.67 -11.57
C ARG A 431 45.49 -13.43 -10.24
N ARG A 432 45.38 -12.75 -9.09
CA ARG A 432 45.56 -13.38 -7.77
C ARG A 432 44.24 -13.97 -7.28
N SER A 433 44.30 -15.16 -6.67
CA SER A 433 43.13 -15.79 -6.07
C SER A 433 43.46 -16.44 -4.72
N LEU A 434 42.47 -16.51 -3.83
CA LEU A 434 42.57 -17.18 -2.54
C LEU A 434 41.29 -17.95 -2.28
N ARG A 435 41.40 -19.22 -1.91
CA ARG A 435 40.28 -20.07 -1.51
C ARG A 435 40.35 -20.39 -0.02
N VAL A 436 39.22 -20.29 0.66
CA VAL A 436 39.03 -20.66 2.07
C VAL A 436 37.92 -21.70 2.16
N GLY A 437 38.23 -22.86 2.75
CA GLY A 437 37.30 -23.98 2.96
C GLY A 437 37.65 -25.26 2.16
N PRO A 438 36.83 -26.32 2.28
CA PRO A 438 35.50 -26.32 2.89
C PRO A 438 35.52 -26.18 4.42
N ARG A 439 34.60 -25.39 4.96
CA ARG A 439 34.30 -25.32 6.40
C ARG A 439 32.86 -25.74 6.65
N ARG A 440 32.57 -26.35 7.80
CA ARG A 440 31.18 -26.59 8.21
C ARG A 440 30.63 -25.32 8.86
N ALA A 441 29.59 -24.75 8.25
CA ALA A 441 28.81 -23.67 8.82
C ALA A 441 27.64 -24.26 9.61
N ARG A 442 27.42 -23.78 10.83
CA ARG A 442 26.25 -24.13 11.64
C ARG A 442 25.01 -23.43 11.09
N ALA A 443 23.84 -24.04 11.26
CA ALA A 443 22.58 -23.37 11.00
C ALA A 443 22.50 -22.08 11.84
N CYS A 444 21.93 -21.02 11.27
CA CYS A 444 21.66 -19.75 11.96
C CYS A 444 22.88 -19.01 12.50
N ALA A 445 24.09 -19.46 12.15
CA ALA A 445 25.32 -18.78 12.51
C ALA A 445 25.68 -17.70 11.49
N THR A 446 26.33 -16.66 12.00
CA THR A 446 26.99 -15.63 11.20
C THR A 446 28.48 -15.86 11.23
N TYR A 447 29.11 -15.87 10.07
CA TYR A 447 30.56 -16.01 9.91
C TYR A 447 31.11 -14.76 9.22
N ARG A 448 32.23 -14.26 9.73
CA ARG A 448 32.96 -13.14 9.13
C ARG A 448 34.32 -13.62 8.64
N PHE A 449 34.63 -13.31 7.39
CA PHE A 449 35.89 -13.67 6.75
C PHE A 449 36.62 -12.41 6.35
N GLY A 450 37.88 -12.26 6.76
CA GLY A 450 38.75 -11.25 6.18
C GLY A 450 38.99 -11.57 4.71
N LEU A 451 38.56 -10.68 3.82
CA LEU A 451 39.01 -10.75 2.43
C LEU A 451 40.46 -10.29 2.42
N ARG A 452 41.36 -11.03 1.77
CA ARG A 452 42.80 -10.70 1.76
C ARG A 452 43.14 -9.53 0.83
N PHE A 453 42.26 -9.24 -0.13
CA PHE A 453 42.43 -8.18 -1.12
C PHE A 453 41.55 -6.97 -0.77
N ARG A 454 42.00 -5.75 -1.07
CA ARG A 454 41.23 -4.52 -0.84
C ARG A 454 40.08 -4.33 -1.84
N HIS A 455 40.22 -4.88 -3.05
CA HIS A 455 39.20 -4.84 -4.10
C HIS A 455 39.20 -6.16 -4.89
N GLY A 456 38.05 -6.55 -5.42
CA GLY A 456 37.92 -7.74 -6.26
C GLY A 456 36.55 -8.40 -6.25
N THR A 457 36.53 -9.72 -6.45
CA THR A 457 35.30 -10.53 -6.40
C THR A 457 35.44 -11.68 -5.41
N ALA A 458 34.38 -11.97 -4.66
CA ALA A 458 34.29 -13.15 -3.81
C ALA A 458 33.15 -14.06 -4.32
N SER A 459 33.50 -15.29 -4.67
CA SER A 459 32.56 -16.37 -4.99
C SER A 459 32.35 -17.26 -3.76
N ILE A 460 31.11 -17.37 -3.32
CA ILE A 460 30.66 -18.16 -2.18
C ILE A 460 29.88 -19.36 -2.69
N ARG A 461 30.22 -20.55 -2.21
CA ARG A 461 29.46 -21.79 -2.43
C ARG A 461 29.06 -22.37 -1.08
N ALA A 462 27.75 -22.50 -0.85
CA ALA A 462 27.17 -23.09 0.36
C ALA A 462 26.42 -24.37 -0.03
N GLY A 463 26.88 -25.54 0.42
CA GLY A 463 26.37 -26.86 0.01
C GLY A 463 25.58 -27.58 1.11
N VAL A 464 24.48 -28.22 0.73
CA VAL A 464 23.72 -29.15 1.58
C VAL A 464 23.47 -30.43 0.78
N GLY A 465 24.03 -31.56 1.24
CA GLY A 465 24.04 -32.80 0.47
C GLY A 465 24.72 -32.62 -0.89
N ARG A 466 24.05 -33.03 -1.97
CA ARG A 466 24.53 -32.89 -3.36
C ARG A 466 24.21 -31.53 -4.00
N ALA A 467 23.44 -30.68 -3.34
CA ALA A 467 23.00 -29.40 -3.87
C ALA A 467 23.78 -28.22 -3.26
N SER A 468 23.91 -27.11 -3.99
CA SER A 468 24.59 -25.92 -3.47
C SER A 468 23.99 -24.61 -3.96
N GLU A 469 23.93 -23.64 -3.06
CA GLU A 469 23.68 -22.25 -3.38
C GLU A 469 25.00 -21.53 -3.69
N ARG A 470 25.03 -20.72 -4.76
CA ARG A 470 26.20 -19.91 -5.13
C ARG A 470 25.88 -18.42 -5.11
N ARG A 471 26.82 -17.63 -4.61
CA ARG A 471 26.77 -16.15 -4.60
C ARG A 471 28.09 -15.60 -5.09
N THR A 472 28.04 -14.49 -5.81
CA THR A 472 29.24 -13.73 -6.17
C THR A 472 29.00 -12.28 -5.77
N VAL A 473 29.96 -11.69 -5.05
CA VAL A 473 29.92 -10.29 -4.65
C VAL A 473 31.20 -9.58 -5.08
N ARG A 474 31.07 -8.32 -5.48
CA ARG A 474 32.21 -7.41 -5.68
C ARG A 474 32.50 -6.70 -4.36
N PHE A 475 33.77 -6.42 -4.08
CA PHE A 475 34.19 -5.71 -2.89
C PHE A 475 35.24 -4.67 -3.21
#